data_AF-A0AAD8LJD0-F1
#
_entry.id   AF-A0AAD8LJD0-F1
#
_cell.length_a   1.000
_cell.length_b   1.000
_cell.length_c   1.000
_cell.angle_alpha   90.00
_cell.angle_beta   90.00
_cell.angle_gamma   90.00
#
_symmetry.space_group_name_H-M   'P 1'
#
loop_
_entity.id
_entity.type
_entity.pdbx_description
1 polymer ?
#
loop_
_entity_poly.entity_id
_entity_poly.type
_entity_poly.pdbx_seq_one_letter_code
_entity_poly.pdbx_strand_id
1 'polypeptide(L)'
;MVAFHRCFFVIAISVLCSPADGRIDRPNSHGRLVSNIQRNGATPRHSAFFFKDTKKLPDPAKPPGKTSLKLPGAYGEQLFGDVSLQKAVAVAGTTAIASAACAVYVHRLFRYYLYDQYIRPDAPGIADVLGHVLYTKEDPQTVDKGGSNPLNVLKKALLTLIEKVPWIRGLLKSNIKRIPIGEGIEEGSVTALFFHSNNVQKLLQEKGYRDFTKTLEQIQEAARASGRKFQVVYVNVDQKQVDGVDHFKNMPWYAIPFGDKKRISHLCQLYDITGIPSVVLVNSDGSVINDRALYLMAHKPNDFPWKVESPLDLIPETLVNGNNKRVDKDSLKGKIVGLYFGAGWIKSNKDFNEKLQEYYKAVNEKTDGKFEIIYVSNDKNQNEFDKEMYDNNSNWLAVPYDDADARIILQQYLKVAVMPSLVLFDPSGNVITPDGRFYVEADRGANALPYRSYLNKAGKNYVEDIAVNVDAFAHEPVVIVFADDVKPEDQQAVEGELNEAAVNHSNYRKGKQLKFFISKAIDKRSDAVRSICGVKRTNSPHAVILDLLAQKVYYNPKMTKVDQDSILSMVDDFYKGNLRSRPVKIEG
;
A
#
# COMPACT_ATOMS: atom_id res chain seq x y z
N MET A 1 12.90 -21.07 41.79
CA MET A 1 12.12 -21.58 40.62
C MET A 1 10.88 -20.74 40.30
N VAL A 2 10.00 -20.42 41.25
CA VAL A 2 8.78 -19.62 40.99
C VAL A 2 9.08 -18.17 40.56
N ALA A 3 10.10 -17.52 41.14
CA ALA A 3 10.58 -16.20 40.69
C ALA A 3 11.19 -16.23 39.26
N PHE A 4 11.78 -17.37 38.88
CA PHE A 4 12.36 -17.61 37.55
C PHE A 4 11.26 -17.76 36.49
N HIS A 5 10.17 -18.48 36.82
CA HIS A 5 8.98 -18.56 35.98
C HIS A 5 8.26 -17.22 35.82
N ARG A 6 8.18 -16.40 36.88
CA ARG A 6 7.59 -15.05 36.80
C ARG A 6 8.42 -14.07 35.97
N CYS A 7 9.76 -14.13 36.06
CA CYS A 7 10.63 -13.36 35.16
C CYS A 7 10.41 -13.77 33.69
N PHE A 8 10.33 -15.06 33.39
CA PHE A 8 10.05 -15.55 32.02
C PHE A 8 8.67 -15.14 31.50
N PHE A 9 7.66 -15.06 32.37
CA PHE A 9 6.31 -14.61 31.99
C PHE A 9 6.27 -13.10 31.67
N VAL A 10 7.05 -12.28 32.39
CA VAL A 10 7.21 -10.83 32.11
C VAL A 10 8.05 -10.59 30.84
N ILE A 11 9.07 -11.43 30.62
CA ILE A 11 9.86 -11.47 29.37
C ILE A 11 8.94 -11.82 28.17
N ALA A 12 7.99 -12.76 28.35
CA ALA A 12 7.03 -13.16 27.32
C ALA A 12 6.14 -12.00 26.83
N ILE A 13 5.60 -11.21 27.75
CA ILE A 13 4.75 -10.06 27.42
C ILE A 13 5.56 -8.97 26.70
N SER A 14 6.83 -8.79 27.09
CA SER A 14 7.74 -7.78 26.51
C SER A 14 8.20 -8.14 25.09
N VAL A 15 8.42 -9.43 24.80
CA VAL A 15 8.79 -9.94 23.47
C VAL A 15 7.61 -9.92 22.49
N LEU A 16 6.38 -10.14 22.96
CA LEU A 16 5.17 -10.16 22.13
C LEU A 16 4.67 -8.76 21.73
N CYS A 17 5.08 -7.69 22.41
CA CYS A 17 4.55 -6.34 22.20
C CYS A 17 5.52 -5.33 21.55
N SER A 18 6.78 -5.70 21.27
CA SER A 18 7.77 -4.74 20.76
C SER A 18 7.79 -4.63 19.23
N PRO A 19 7.81 -3.41 18.65
CA PRO A 19 8.18 -3.22 17.25
C PRO A 19 9.61 -3.69 17.01
N ALA A 20 9.85 -4.44 15.93
CA ALA A 20 11.19 -4.70 15.43
C ALA A 20 11.69 -3.50 14.62
N ASP A 21 11.83 -2.35 15.29
CA ASP A 21 12.47 -1.15 14.71
C ASP A 21 13.98 -1.29 14.85
N GLY A 22 14.59 -1.97 13.88
CA GLY A 22 16.03 -1.99 13.65
C GLY A 22 16.51 -0.77 12.84
N ARG A 23 15.97 0.41 13.12
CA ARG A 23 16.41 1.66 12.49
C ARG A 23 17.63 2.23 13.22
N ILE A 24 18.56 2.80 12.46
CA ILE A 24 19.64 3.64 13.01
C ILE A 24 19.01 4.99 13.38
N ASP A 25 18.67 5.19 14.65
CA ASP A 25 18.33 6.51 15.16
C ASP A 25 19.60 7.37 15.21
N ARG A 26 19.68 8.40 14.37
CA ARG A 26 20.65 9.50 14.55
C ARG A 26 20.10 10.49 15.59
N PRO A 27 20.92 11.02 16.51
CA PRO A 27 20.41 11.71 17.70
C PRO A 27 20.05 13.18 17.43
N ASN A 28 18.83 13.56 17.86
CA ASN A 28 18.40 14.80 18.57
C ASN A 28 16.92 15.08 18.24
N SER A 29 16.01 15.48 19.13
CA SER A 29 16.06 15.97 20.52
C SER A 29 14.65 15.81 21.14
N HIS A 30 14.60 15.70 22.47
CA HIS A 30 13.46 15.32 23.33
C HIS A 30 12.06 15.86 22.98
N GLY A 31 11.07 14.96 23.00
CA GLY A 31 9.64 15.24 23.09
C GLY A 31 8.88 14.10 23.76
N ARG A 32 8.25 14.37 24.90
CA ARG A 32 7.46 13.45 25.73
C ARG A 32 6.37 12.71 24.93
N LEU A 33 6.39 11.38 24.99
CA LEU A 33 5.29 10.49 24.58
C LEU A 33 4.13 10.60 25.57
N VAL A 34 2.94 10.98 25.08
CA VAL A 34 1.67 10.78 25.77
C VAL A 34 0.90 9.73 24.99
N SER A 35 0.69 8.58 25.62
CA SER A 35 -0.08 7.45 25.08
C SER A 35 -1.58 7.69 25.28
N ASN A 36 -2.35 7.70 24.19
CA ASN A 36 -3.77 7.37 24.20
C ASN A 36 -4.11 6.66 22.88
N ILE A 37 -4.19 5.33 22.93
CA ILE A 37 -4.66 4.48 21.83
C ILE A 37 -6.13 4.16 22.11
N GLN A 38 -7.03 4.77 21.34
CA GLN A 38 -8.42 4.31 21.22
C GLN A 38 -8.52 3.30 20.08
N ARG A 39 -9.13 2.15 20.36
CA ARG A 39 -9.47 1.09 19.41
C ARG A 39 -10.64 1.54 18.52
N ASN A 40 -10.46 1.55 17.21
CA ASN A 40 -11.52 1.46 16.19
C ASN A 40 -11.15 0.24 15.32
N GLY A 41 -11.99 -0.74 15.00
CA GLY A 41 -13.44 -0.73 14.78
C GLY A 41 -13.69 -0.90 13.28
N ALA A 42 -13.95 -2.14 12.85
CA ALA A 42 -14.50 -2.66 11.57
C ALA A 42 -14.26 -1.92 10.23
N THR A 43 -13.93 -2.71 9.20
CA THR A 43 -13.88 -2.33 7.78
C THR A 43 -15.22 -1.75 7.26
N PRO A 44 -15.22 -0.68 6.43
CA PRO A 44 -16.45 -0.17 5.84
C PRO A 44 -16.87 -1.03 4.64
N ARG A 45 -18.10 -1.55 4.66
CA ARG A 45 -18.81 -2.00 3.46
C ARG A 45 -19.44 -0.78 2.79
N HIS A 46 -19.29 -0.68 1.47
CA HIS A 46 -19.96 0.30 0.63
C HIS A 46 -21.49 0.12 0.67
N SER A 47 -22.19 1.08 1.29
CA SER A 47 -23.58 1.45 0.97
C SER A 47 -24.03 2.64 1.84
N ALA A 48 -24.26 3.82 1.24
CA ALA A 48 -24.87 4.94 1.95
C ALA A 48 -25.64 5.88 1.01
N PHE A 49 -26.62 5.33 0.29
CA PHE A 49 -27.89 6.01 0.06
C PHE A 49 -28.96 5.14 0.74
N PHE A 50 -29.97 5.76 1.36
CA PHE A 50 -30.94 5.23 2.34
C PHE A 50 -30.50 5.33 3.81
N PHE A 51 -30.93 6.44 4.41
CA PHE A 51 -31.06 6.62 5.86
C PHE A 51 -32.06 5.60 6.43
N LYS A 52 -31.71 4.96 7.54
CA LYS A 52 -32.63 4.17 8.36
C LYS A 52 -32.99 4.97 9.62
N ASP A 53 -34.29 5.13 9.83
CA ASP A 53 -34.93 5.88 10.90
C ASP A 53 -34.41 5.49 12.31
N THR A 54 -33.94 6.45 13.09
CA THR A 54 -33.23 6.24 14.37
C THR A 54 -34.15 6.11 15.61
N LYS A 55 -35.47 5.97 15.44
CA LYS A 55 -36.43 6.06 16.55
C LYS A 55 -36.80 4.77 17.30
N LYS A 56 -36.07 3.67 17.14
CA LYS A 56 -36.26 2.47 17.99
C LYS A 56 -34.94 1.76 18.32
N LEU A 57 -34.17 2.34 19.22
CA LEU A 57 -33.15 1.64 20.00
C LEU A 57 -33.38 1.96 21.49
N PRO A 58 -33.37 0.97 22.40
CA PRO A 58 -33.47 1.23 23.83
C PRO A 58 -32.23 1.98 24.31
N ASP A 59 -32.43 2.95 25.21
CA ASP A 59 -31.39 3.83 25.73
C ASP A 59 -30.15 3.06 26.23
N PRO A 60 -28.92 3.52 25.94
CA PRO A 60 -27.73 2.97 26.56
C PRO A 60 -27.78 3.25 28.06
N ALA A 61 -27.68 2.18 28.86
CA ALA A 61 -27.58 2.26 30.30
C ALA A 61 -26.51 3.28 30.72
N LYS A 62 -26.91 4.22 31.60
CA LYS A 62 -26.01 5.22 32.20
C LYS A 62 -24.72 4.55 32.69
N PRO A 63 -23.54 5.14 32.45
CA PRO A 63 -22.33 4.67 33.10
C PRO A 63 -22.50 4.76 34.62
N PRO A 64 -22.02 3.78 35.39
CA PRO A 64 -22.08 3.87 36.85
C PRO A 64 -21.34 5.14 37.26
N GLY A 65 -22.04 5.99 38.04
CA GLY A 65 -21.49 7.23 38.56
C GLY A 65 -20.19 6.95 39.31
N LYS A 66 -19.25 7.91 39.24
CA LYS A 66 -18.01 7.86 40.03
C LYS A 66 -18.37 7.74 41.50
N THR A 67 -18.35 6.52 42.03
CA THR A 67 -18.33 6.29 43.47
C THR A 67 -16.94 6.70 43.93
N SER A 68 -16.80 7.93 44.41
CA SER A 68 -15.62 8.31 45.19
C SER A 68 -15.57 7.38 46.40
N LEU A 69 -14.62 6.45 46.41
CA LEU A 69 -14.35 5.62 47.57
C LEU A 69 -13.86 6.57 48.68
N LYS A 70 -14.74 6.96 49.59
CA LYS A 70 -14.34 7.64 50.84
C LYS A 70 -13.62 6.59 51.68
N LEU A 71 -12.29 6.59 51.61
CA LEU A 71 -11.46 5.86 52.57
C LEU A 71 -11.72 6.48 53.96
N PRO A 72 -12.03 5.68 55.00
CA PRO A 72 -12.07 6.17 56.37
C PRO A 72 -10.71 6.75 56.73
N GLY A 73 -10.67 8.05 57.04
CA GLY A 73 -9.46 8.72 57.50
C GLY A 73 -9.09 8.25 58.89
N ALA A 74 -8.27 7.20 58.98
CA ALA A 74 -7.43 6.85 60.14
C ALA A 74 -6.61 5.57 59.88
N TYR A 75 -5.82 5.49 58.81
CA TYR A 75 -4.81 4.41 58.66
C TYR A 75 -3.53 4.87 57.92
N GLY A 76 -3.24 6.17 57.91
CA GLY A 76 -2.05 6.73 57.25
C GLY A 76 -0.76 6.62 58.04
N GLU A 77 -0.82 6.42 59.36
CA GLU A 77 0.36 6.51 60.24
C GLU A 77 0.79 5.18 60.88
N GLN A 78 0.07 4.08 60.66
CA GLN A 78 0.47 2.74 61.16
C GLN A 78 1.12 1.84 60.10
N LEU A 79 1.12 2.24 58.83
CA LEU A 79 1.72 1.45 57.73
C LEU A 79 3.25 1.60 57.60
N PHE A 80 3.84 2.59 58.26
CA PHE A 80 5.27 2.87 58.21
C PHE A 80 6.04 2.55 59.50
N GLY A 81 5.38 2.04 60.54
CA GLY A 81 6.03 1.66 61.81
C GLY A 81 6.52 0.21 61.88
N ASP A 82 6.01 -0.66 61.01
CA ASP A 82 6.36 -2.09 61.03
C ASP A 82 7.56 -2.39 60.12
N VAL A 83 8.71 -2.66 60.76
CA VAL A 83 9.98 -3.00 60.11
C VAL A 83 9.84 -4.20 59.15
N SER A 84 8.91 -5.13 59.43
CA SER A 84 8.67 -6.29 58.58
C SER A 84 7.97 -5.91 57.27
N LEU A 85 7.04 -4.97 57.34
CA LEU A 85 6.30 -4.46 56.19
C LEU A 85 7.19 -3.55 55.32
N GLN A 86 8.02 -2.72 55.93
CA GLN A 86 9.04 -1.93 55.21
C GLN A 86 10.06 -2.82 54.49
N LYS A 87 10.54 -3.89 55.14
CA LYS A 87 11.41 -4.89 54.50
C LYS A 87 10.68 -5.63 53.37
N ALA A 88 9.42 -5.98 53.53
CA ALA A 88 8.63 -6.63 52.48
C ALA A 88 8.39 -5.71 51.28
N VAL A 89 8.09 -4.43 51.49
CA VAL A 89 7.94 -3.42 50.42
C VAL A 89 9.28 -3.14 49.75
N ALA A 90 10.38 -3.04 50.49
CA ALA A 90 11.72 -2.89 49.95
C ALA A 90 12.14 -4.11 49.11
N VAL A 91 11.92 -5.33 49.62
CA VAL A 91 12.21 -6.59 48.89
C VAL A 91 11.32 -6.71 47.65
N ALA A 92 10.04 -6.36 47.73
CA ALA A 92 9.15 -6.36 46.57
C ALA A 92 9.57 -5.31 45.53
N GLY A 93 9.95 -4.11 45.96
CA GLY A 93 10.47 -3.04 45.12
C GLY A 93 11.79 -3.41 44.44
N THR A 94 12.76 -3.95 45.19
CA THR A 94 14.04 -4.42 44.62
C THR A 94 13.84 -5.61 43.68
N THR A 95 12.91 -6.52 43.99
CA THR A 95 12.59 -7.64 43.11
C THR A 95 11.91 -7.16 41.82
N ALA A 96 11.02 -6.17 41.90
CA ALA A 96 10.38 -5.57 40.72
C ALA A 96 11.40 -4.85 39.82
N ILE A 97 12.30 -4.06 40.41
CA ILE A 97 13.37 -3.36 39.69
C ILE A 97 14.35 -4.37 39.06
N ALA A 98 14.78 -5.38 39.81
CA ALA A 98 15.66 -6.43 39.30
C ALA A 98 14.99 -7.26 38.18
N SER A 99 13.68 -7.53 38.30
CA SER A 99 12.91 -8.22 37.26
C SER A 99 12.77 -7.36 36.01
N ALA A 100 12.52 -6.05 36.15
CA ALA A 100 12.46 -5.11 35.04
C ALA A 100 13.82 -4.96 34.35
N ALA A 101 14.91 -4.82 35.12
CA ALA A 101 16.27 -4.75 34.59
C ALA A 101 16.66 -6.05 33.87
N CYS A 102 16.30 -7.21 34.44
CA CYS A 102 16.49 -8.52 33.80
C CYS A 102 15.68 -8.62 32.50
N ALA A 103 14.42 -8.18 32.50
CA ALA A 103 13.59 -8.16 31.30
C ALA A 103 14.17 -7.25 30.21
N VAL A 104 14.66 -6.06 30.55
CA VAL A 104 15.34 -5.13 29.62
C VAL A 104 16.63 -5.75 29.08
N TYR A 105 17.45 -6.36 29.93
CA TYR A 105 18.70 -7.01 29.53
C TYR A 105 18.46 -8.20 28.61
N VAL A 106 17.51 -9.07 28.96
CA VAL A 106 17.07 -10.20 28.13
C VAL A 106 16.50 -9.68 26.81
N HIS A 107 15.66 -8.65 26.83
CA HIS A 107 15.13 -8.02 25.62
C HIS A 107 16.24 -7.51 24.70
N ARG A 108 17.24 -6.82 25.25
CA ARG A 108 18.41 -6.32 24.50
C ARG A 108 19.23 -7.45 23.90
N LEU A 109 19.46 -8.54 24.65
CA LEU A 109 20.12 -9.74 24.15
C LEU A 109 19.34 -10.39 23.00
N PHE A 110 18.03 -10.59 23.17
CA PHE A 110 17.18 -11.14 22.12
C PHE A 110 17.16 -10.25 20.88
N ARG A 111 17.07 -8.93 21.05
CA ARG A 111 17.13 -7.97 19.96
C ARG A 111 18.45 -8.06 19.20
N TYR A 112 19.58 -8.13 19.91
CA TYR A 112 20.89 -8.28 19.30
C TYR A 112 21.00 -9.57 18.48
N TYR A 113 20.64 -10.71 19.07
CA TYR A 113 20.75 -12.01 18.41
C TYR A 113 19.71 -12.25 17.31
N LEU A 114 18.55 -11.60 17.36
CA LEU A 114 17.53 -11.77 16.32
C LEU A 114 17.66 -10.74 15.20
N TYR A 115 18.19 -9.54 15.49
CA TYR A 115 18.15 -8.41 14.56
C TYR A 115 19.46 -7.64 14.49
N ASP A 116 19.98 -7.08 15.59
CA ASP A 116 21.05 -6.07 15.48
C ASP A 116 22.34 -6.63 14.86
N GLN A 117 22.66 -7.92 15.07
CA GLN A 117 23.85 -8.55 14.46
C GLN A 117 23.78 -8.70 12.92
N TYR A 118 22.58 -8.59 12.34
CA TYR A 118 22.35 -8.71 10.90
C TYR A 118 22.26 -7.34 10.21
N ILE A 119 22.28 -6.25 10.99
CA ILE A 119 22.32 -4.89 10.44
C ILE A 119 23.71 -4.67 9.87
N ARG A 120 23.79 -4.38 8.57
CA ARG A 120 25.03 -4.00 7.92
C ARG A 120 24.92 -2.60 7.32
N PRO A 121 25.97 -1.76 7.41
CA PRO A 121 25.97 -0.43 6.81
C PRO A 121 25.91 -0.42 5.28
N ASP A 122 26.36 -1.50 4.64
CA ASP A 122 26.39 -1.72 3.19
C ASP A 122 25.10 -2.37 2.67
N ALA A 123 24.04 -2.43 3.48
CA ALA A 123 22.78 -3.02 3.06
C ALA A 123 22.16 -2.23 1.89
N PRO A 124 21.56 -2.92 0.90
CA PRO A 124 20.90 -2.26 -0.22
C PRO A 124 19.74 -1.38 0.26
N GLY A 125 19.41 -0.30 -0.47
CA GLY A 125 18.39 0.68 -0.06
C GLY A 125 17.00 0.09 0.23
N ILE A 126 16.67 -1.05 -0.37
CA ILE A 126 15.46 -1.84 -0.06
C ILE A 126 15.37 -2.24 1.43
N ALA A 127 16.49 -2.27 2.16
CA ALA A 127 16.54 -2.51 3.60
C ALA A 127 15.78 -1.45 4.41
N ASP A 128 15.70 -0.21 3.92
CA ASP A 128 14.90 0.84 4.57
C ASP A 128 13.40 0.53 4.55
N VAL A 129 12.98 -0.30 3.59
CA VAL A 129 11.59 -0.71 3.40
C VAL A 129 11.30 -2.06 4.05
N LEU A 130 12.14 -3.07 3.81
CA LEU A 130 11.91 -4.45 4.27
C LEU A 130 12.57 -4.77 5.62
N GLY A 131 13.45 -3.89 6.10
CA GLY A 131 14.35 -4.11 7.22
C GLY A 131 15.54 -5.00 6.88
N HIS A 132 16.50 -5.07 7.79
CA HIS A 132 17.82 -5.69 7.52
C HIS A 132 17.88 -7.23 7.62
N VAL A 133 16.76 -7.91 7.92
CA VAL A 133 16.74 -9.35 8.18
C VAL A 133 15.74 -10.06 7.28
N LEU A 134 16.20 -11.12 6.62
CA LEU A 134 15.36 -12.06 5.88
C LEU A 134 15.44 -13.47 6.49
N TYR A 135 14.39 -14.23 6.29
CA TYR A 135 14.33 -15.66 6.53
C TYR A 135 14.64 -16.42 5.24
N THR A 136 15.46 -17.46 5.35
CA THR A 136 15.74 -18.44 4.30
C THR A 136 15.70 -19.84 4.91
N LYS A 137 15.71 -20.88 4.07
CA LYS A 137 15.81 -22.27 4.54
C LYS A 137 17.25 -22.62 4.85
N GLU A 138 17.47 -23.42 5.89
CA GLU A 138 18.77 -24.07 6.08
C GLU A 138 18.95 -25.13 4.99
N ASP A 139 20.05 -25.05 4.24
CA ASP A 139 20.52 -26.18 3.44
C ASP A 139 20.98 -27.27 4.43
N PRO A 140 20.40 -28.49 4.42
CA PRO A 140 20.77 -29.59 5.30
C PRO A 140 22.28 -29.90 5.32
N GLN A 141 23.01 -29.54 4.26
CA GLN A 141 24.46 -29.77 4.11
C GLN A 141 25.33 -28.68 4.76
N THR A 142 24.77 -27.52 5.12
CA THR A 142 25.51 -26.33 5.59
C THR A 142 25.44 -26.09 7.09
N VAL A 143 25.13 -27.12 7.89
CA VAL A 143 25.22 -27.04 9.35
C VAL A 143 26.67 -26.70 9.73
N ASP A 144 26.80 -25.49 10.25
CA ASP A 144 28.03 -24.76 10.53
C ASP A 144 29.12 -25.63 11.19
N LYS A 145 30.28 -25.74 10.53
CA LYS A 145 31.57 -26.16 11.11
C LYS A 145 32.16 -25.03 11.99
N GLY A 146 31.31 -24.34 12.75
CA GLY A 146 31.64 -23.15 13.52
C GLY A 146 32.24 -23.50 14.89
N GLY A 147 33.49 -23.06 15.11
CA GLY A 147 34.30 -23.38 16.27
C GLY A 147 33.69 -23.05 17.65
N SER A 148 34.25 -23.72 18.65
CA SER A 148 33.89 -23.69 20.07
C SER A 148 34.16 -22.32 20.72
N ASN A 149 33.27 -21.36 20.49
CA ASN A 149 33.25 -20.09 21.22
C ASN A 149 32.35 -20.25 22.48
N PRO A 150 32.76 -19.83 23.70
CA PRO A 150 31.96 -19.96 24.93
C PRO A 150 30.54 -19.36 24.82
N LEU A 151 30.38 -18.28 24.05
CA LEU A 151 29.09 -17.67 23.77
C LEU A 151 28.15 -18.58 22.95
N ASN A 152 28.68 -19.47 22.11
CA ASN A 152 27.90 -20.46 21.36
C ASN A 152 27.39 -21.61 22.26
N VAL A 153 28.11 -21.93 23.33
CA VAL A 153 27.66 -22.91 24.34
C VAL A 153 26.52 -22.32 25.16
N LEU A 154 26.66 -21.06 25.59
CA LEU A 154 25.58 -20.32 26.26
C LEU A 154 24.36 -20.18 25.34
N LYS A 155 24.57 -19.91 24.05
CA LYS A 155 23.52 -19.90 22.99
C LYS A 155 22.80 -21.24 22.89
N LYS A 156 23.53 -22.37 22.83
CA LYS A 156 22.92 -23.72 22.84
C LYS A 156 22.11 -23.98 24.11
N ALA A 157 22.63 -23.59 25.27
CA ALA A 157 21.94 -23.75 26.55
C ALA A 157 20.68 -22.87 26.66
N LEU A 158 20.73 -21.63 26.19
CA LEU A 158 19.59 -20.72 26.16
C LEU A 158 18.52 -21.20 25.17
N LEU A 159 18.92 -21.59 23.95
CA LEU A 159 18.01 -22.08 22.91
C LEU A 159 17.31 -23.37 23.33
N THR A 160 18.03 -24.33 23.93
CA THR A 160 17.43 -25.56 24.46
C THR A 160 16.47 -25.32 25.63
N LEU A 161 16.70 -24.29 26.45
CA LEU A 161 15.75 -23.86 27.49
C LEU A 161 14.49 -23.23 26.87
N ILE A 162 14.67 -22.48 25.78
CA ILE A 162 13.63 -21.75 25.08
C ILE A 162 12.76 -22.69 24.20
N GLU A 163 13.34 -23.73 23.60
CA GLU A 163 12.63 -24.75 22.81
C GLU A 163 11.58 -25.51 23.64
N LYS A 164 11.78 -25.61 24.95
CA LYS A 164 10.82 -26.22 25.89
C LYS A 164 9.62 -25.33 26.19
N VAL A 165 9.59 -24.10 25.66
CA VAL A 165 8.51 -23.13 25.87
C VAL A 165 7.59 -23.13 24.62
N PRO A 166 6.35 -23.68 24.72
CA PRO A 166 5.49 -23.93 23.56
C PRO A 166 5.20 -22.70 22.67
N TRP A 167 5.17 -21.50 23.25
CA TRP A 167 4.90 -20.25 22.52
C TRP A 167 6.14 -19.64 21.85
N ILE A 168 7.37 -20.01 22.25
CA ILE A 168 8.62 -19.59 21.57
C ILE A 168 9.04 -20.59 20.50
N ARG A 169 8.53 -21.82 20.55
CA ARG A 169 8.76 -22.89 19.56
C ARG A 169 8.48 -22.46 18.11
N GLY A 170 7.58 -21.49 17.89
CA GLY A 170 7.30 -20.91 16.58
C GLY A 170 8.35 -19.92 16.05
N LEU A 171 9.16 -19.31 16.93
CA LEU A 171 10.25 -18.39 16.58
C LEU A 171 11.59 -19.09 16.27
N LEU A 172 11.69 -20.37 16.65
CA LEU A 172 12.91 -21.19 16.61
C LEU A 172 12.68 -22.55 15.93
N LYS A 173 11.72 -22.67 15.00
CA LYS A 173 11.66 -23.87 14.16
C LYS A 173 13.00 -24.02 13.43
N SER A 174 13.65 -25.18 13.60
CA SER A 174 15.04 -25.50 13.19
C SER A 174 15.35 -25.28 11.72
N ASN A 175 14.35 -25.11 10.85
CA ASN A 175 14.56 -25.09 9.40
C ASN A 175 14.52 -23.67 8.80
N ILE A 176 14.47 -22.62 9.64
CA ILE A 176 14.48 -21.22 9.20
C ILE A 176 15.77 -20.54 9.69
N LYS A 177 16.63 -20.20 8.74
CA LYS A 177 17.85 -19.41 8.95
C LYS A 177 17.54 -17.92 8.78
N ARG A 178 18.19 -17.09 9.58
CA ARG A 178 18.20 -15.63 9.41
C ARG A 178 19.44 -15.22 8.65
N ILE A 179 19.29 -14.30 7.71
CA ILE A 179 20.39 -13.73 6.96
C ILE A 179 20.27 -12.20 6.91
N PRO A 180 21.39 -11.46 6.84
CA PRO A 180 21.38 -10.06 6.45
C PRO A 180 20.76 -9.89 5.07
N ILE A 181 19.97 -8.84 4.88
CA ILE A 181 19.29 -8.61 3.60
C ILE A 181 20.27 -8.48 2.41
N GLY A 182 21.46 -7.90 2.62
CA GLY A 182 22.47 -7.77 1.57
C GLY A 182 23.09 -9.10 1.11
N GLU A 183 22.92 -10.20 1.85
CA GLU A 183 23.29 -11.54 1.37
C GLU A 183 22.20 -12.16 0.49
N GLY A 184 20.94 -11.78 0.71
CA GLY A 184 19.80 -12.31 -0.04
C GLY A 184 19.39 -11.46 -1.24
N ILE A 185 19.73 -10.16 -1.21
CA ILE A 185 19.33 -9.16 -2.20
C ILE A 185 20.57 -8.46 -2.75
N GLU A 186 20.89 -8.76 -4.00
CA GLU A 186 22.00 -8.12 -4.72
C GLU A 186 21.63 -6.71 -5.22
N GLU A 187 22.64 -5.85 -5.35
CA GLU A 187 22.48 -4.56 -6.01
C GLU A 187 22.13 -4.72 -7.50
N GLY A 188 21.20 -3.90 -7.98
CA GLY A 188 20.64 -3.96 -9.33
C GLY A 188 19.64 -5.11 -9.55
N SER A 189 19.24 -5.84 -8.50
CA SER A 189 18.24 -6.90 -8.60
C SER A 189 16.80 -6.37 -8.56
N VAL A 190 15.90 -7.13 -9.19
CA VAL A 190 14.45 -6.96 -9.07
C VAL A 190 13.92 -7.93 -8.03
N THR A 191 13.18 -7.41 -7.05
CA THR A 191 12.57 -8.20 -5.97
C THR A 191 11.05 -8.22 -6.11
N ALA A 192 10.46 -9.40 -6.19
CA ALA A 192 9.02 -9.60 -6.07
C ALA A 192 8.62 -9.78 -4.60
N LEU A 193 7.92 -8.79 -4.04
CA LEU A 193 7.28 -8.91 -2.73
C LEU A 193 5.95 -9.66 -2.91
N PHE A 194 5.92 -10.92 -2.49
CA PHE A 194 4.76 -11.79 -2.65
C PHE A 194 3.92 -11.80 -1.37
N PHE A 195 2.83 -11.02 -1.37
CA PHE A 195 1.88 -10.93 -0.28
C PHE A 195 0.88 -12.07 -0.39
N HIS A 196 0.95 -13.04 0.53
CA HIS A 196 0.07 -14.20 0.48
C HIS A 196 -0.18 -14.83 1.86
N SER A 197 -1.18 -15.69 1.94
CA SER A 197 -1.56 -16.40 3.16
C SER A 197 -1.88 -17.87 2.89
N ASN A 198 -1.59 -18.72 3.87
CA ASN A 198 -1.86 -20.16 3.80
C ASN A 198 -3.36 -20.45 3.66
N ASN A 199 -4.18 -19.67 4.37
CA ASN A 199 -5.63 -19.84 4.37
C ASN A 199 -6.22 -19.53 3.00
N VAL A 200 -5.74 -18.46 2.34
CA VAL A 200 -6.16 -18.14 0.98
C VAL A 200 -5.63 -19.16 -0.01
N GLN A 201 -4.40 -19.66 0.16
CA GLN A 201 -3.87 -20.72 -0.70
C GLN A 201 -4.75 -21.97 -0.68
N LYS A 202 -5.14 -22.44 0.51
CA LYS A 202 -6.06 -23.59 0.66
C LYS A 202 -7.42 -23.32 0.01
N LEU A 203 -8.00 -22.15 0.26
CA LEU A 203 -9.28 -21.75 -0.34
C LEU A 203 -9.21 -21.74 -1.87
N LEU A 204 -8.12 -21.20 -2.45
CA LEU A 204 -7.93 -21.16 -3.89
C LEU A 204 -7.82 -22.57 -4.48
N GLN A 205 -7.07 -23.47 -3.83
CA GLN A 205 -6.94 -24.87 -4.23
C GLN A 205 -8.28 -25.61 -4.15
N GLU A 206 -9.04 -25.44 -3.06
CA GLU A 206 -10.37 -26.04 -2.89
C GLU A 206 -11.37 -25.59 -3.97
N LYS A 207 -11.23 -24.35 -4.45
CA LYS A 207 -12.04 -23.80 -5.54
C LYS A 207 -11.50 -24.12 -6.94
N GLY A 208 -10.38 -24.83 -7.04
CA GLY A 208 -9.76 -25.20 -8.31
C GLY A 208 -9.09 -24.04 -9.05
N TYR A 209 -8.77 -22.94 -8.37
CA TYR A 209 -7.99 -21.85 -8.97
C TYR A 209 -6.55 -22.33 -9.24
N ARG A 210 -5.95 -21.76 -10.29
CA ARG A 210 -4.55 -22.02 -10.62
C ARG A 210 -3.64 -21.52 -9.50
N ASP A 211 -2.66 -22.33 -9.15
CA ASP A 211 -1.68 -22.00 -8.13
C ASP A 211 -0.59 -21.09 -8.70
N PHE A 212 -0.70 -19.78 -8.43
CA PHE A 212 0.30 -18.80 -8.86
C PHE A 212 1.70 -19.08 -8.29
N THR A 213 1.81 -19.75 -7.13
CA THR A 213 3.08 -20.09 -6.50
C THR A 213 3.98 -20.87 -7.46
N LYS A 214 3.42 -21.84 -8.18
CA LYS A 214 4.15 -22.65 -9.17
C LYS A 214 4.61 -21.83 -10.37
N THR A 215 3.77 -20.93 -10.86
CA THR A 215 4.14 -20.00 -11.94
C THR A 215 5.28 -19.08 -11.49
N LEU A 216 5.25 -18.60 -10.25
CA LEU A 216 6.30 -17.74 -9.70
C LEU A 216 7.63 -18.50 -9.54
N GLU A 217 7.59 -19.78 -9.15
CA GLU A 217 8.77 -20.66 -9.12
C GLU A 217 9.40 -20.80 -10.52
N GLN A 218 8.57 -21.09 -11.54
CA GLN A 218 9.02 -21.19 -12.93
C GLN A 218 9.64 -19.87 -13.44
N ILE A 219 9.03 -18.73 -13.10
CA ILE A 219 9.57 -17.40 -13.44
C ILE A 219 10.94 -17.21 -12.79
N GLN A 220 11.10 -17.58 -11.52
CA GLN A 220 12.36 -17.43 -10.81
C GLN A 220 13.47 -18.32 -11.39
N GLU A 221 13.14 -19.56 -11.75
CA GLU A 221 14.06 -20.48 -12.43
C GLU A 221 14.47 -19.97 -13.81
N ALA A 222 13.51 -19.51 -14.61
CA ALA A 222 13.78 -18.94 -15.94
C ALA A 222 14.63 -17.67 -15.87
N ALA A 223 14.35 -16.80 -14.89
CA ALA A 223 15.15 -15.60 -14.64
C ALA A 223 16.60 -15.97 -14.29
N ARG A 224 16.80 -16.93 -13.37
CA ARG A 224 18.12 -17.44 -13.00
C ARG A 224 18.86 -18.05 -14.20
N ALA A 225 18.18 -18.89 -14.99
CA ALA A 225 18.75 -19.52 -16.18
C ALA A 225 19.17 -18.48 -17.25
N SER A 226 18.45 -17.36 -17.32
CA SER A 226 18.74 -16.27 -18.26
C SER A 226 19.73 -15.24 -17.70
N GLY A 227 20.32 -15.46 -16.52
CA GLY A 227 21.23 -14.52 -15.86
C GLY A 227 20.57 -13.23 -15.35
N ARG A 228 19.23 -13.17 -15.30
CA ARG A 228 18.47 -12.04 -14.76
C ARG A 228 18.54 -12.06 -13.24
N LYS A 229 18.93 -10.95 -12.62
CA LYS A 229 18.95 -10.78 -11.17
C LYS A 229 17.53 -10.59 -10.63
N PHE A 230 16.86 -11.70 -10.34
CA PHE A 230 15.49 -11.72 -9.85
C PHE A 230 15.35 -12.62 -8.62
N GLN A 231 14.60 -12.15 -7.64
CA GLN A 231 14.35 -12.86 -6.40
C GLN A 231 12.93 -12.58 -5.88
N VAL A 232 12.46 -13.49 -5.05
CA VAL A 232 11.15 -13.39 -4.41
C VAL A 232 11.35 -13.23 -2.91
N VAL A 233 10.55 -12.38 -2.28
CA VAL A 233 10.45 -12.24 -0.83
C VAL A 233 8.99 -12.43 -0.44
N TYR A 234 8.72 -13.49 0.30
CA TYR A 234 7.41 -13.80 0.84
C TYR A 234 7.05 -12.87 2.00
N VAL A 235 5.88 -12.25 1.91
CA VAL A 235 5.27 -11.43 2.95
C VAL A 235 4.03 -12.15 3.46
N ASN A 236 4.16 -12.74 4.65
CA ASN A 236 3.08 -13.50 5.27
C ASN A 236 2.00 -12.58 5.84
N VAL A 237 0.81 -12.61 5.23
CA VAL A 237 -0.36 -11.83 5.68
C VAL A 237 -1.26 -12.62 6.65
N ASP A 238 -0.95 -13.89 6.96
CA ASP A 238 -1.70 -14.67 7.96
C ASP A 238 -1.66 -14.00 9.35
N GLN A 239 -2.76 -14.10 10.08
CA GLN A 239 -2.85 -13.59 11.45
C GLN A 239 -1.88 -14.34 12.38
N LYS A 240 -1.81 -15.66 12.23
CA LYS A 240 -0.96 -16.53 13.08
C LYS A 240 0.40 -16.74 12.42
N GLN A 241 1.45 -16.66 13.24
CA GLN A 241 2.82 -16.90 12.78
C GLN A 241 3.02 -18.35 12.28
N VAL A 242 2.39 -19.32 12.95
CA VAL A 242 2.52 -20.76 12.63
C VAL A 242 2.04 -21.05 11.21
N ASP A 243 0.91 -20.47 10.80
CA ASP A 243 0.33 -20.67 9.47
C ASP A 243 1.30 -20.25 8.37
N GLY A 244 2.00 -19.12 8.58
CA GLY A 244 3.02 -18.63 7.65
C GLY A 244 4.25 -19.52 7.56
N VAL A 245 4.70 -20.07 8.69
CA VAL A 245 5.83 -21.02 8.68
C VAL A 245 5.47 -22.29 7.92
N ASP A 246 4.28 -22.81 8.13
CA ASP A 246 3.83 -24.03 7.46
C ASP A 246 3.65 -23.82 5.95
N HIS A 247 3.16 -22.66 5.55
CA HIS A 247 3.04 -22.28 4.13
C HIS A 247 4.41 -22.10 3.45
N PHE A 248 5.33 -21.41 4.13
CA PHE A 248 6.68 -21.15 3.64
C PHE A 248 7.53 -22.41 3.47
N LYS A 249 7.17 -23.52 4.15
CA LYS A 249 7.94 -24.77 4.16
C LYS A 249 8.34 -25.28 2.78
N ASN A 250 7.49 -25.09 1.75
CA ASN A 250 7.75 -25.58 0.40
C ASN A 250 8.22 -24.51 -0.58
N MET A 251 8.27 -23.24 -0.18
CA MET A 251 8.63 -22.13 -1.08
C MET A 251 10.15 -21.95 -1.21
N PRO A 252 10.74 -21.77 -2.41
CA PRO A 252 12.20 -21.72 -2.61
C PRO A 252 12.83 -20.34 -2.34
N TRP A 253 12.06 -19.38 -1.86
CA TRP A 253 12.46 -17.97 -1.76
C TRP A 253 12.67 -17.47 -0.34
N TYR A 254 13.02 -16.18 -0.19
CA TYR A 254 13.19 -15.53 1.10
C TYR A 254 11.84 -15.16 1.73
N ALA A 255 11.83 -14.81 3.01
CA ALA A 255 10.65 -14.25 3.67
C ALA A 255 11.00 -13.13 4.66
N ILE A 256 10.08 -12.21 4.88
CA ILE A 256 10.18 -11.24 5.99
C ILE A 256 9.91 -11.99 7.31
N PRO A 257 10.58 -11.62 8.43
CA PRO A 257 10.29 -12.20 9.73
C PRO A 257 8.80 -12.22 10.08
N PHE A 258 8.21 -13.42 10.14
CA PHE A 258 6.75 -13.61 10.32
C PHE A 258 6.16 -13.01 11.60
N GLY A 259 7.00 -12.80 12.62
CA GLY A 259 6.62 -12.18 13.89
C GLY A 259 6.56 -10.66 13.83
N ASP A 260 7.13 -10.02 12.79
CA ASP A 260 7.11 -8.56 12.63
C ASP A 260 5.79 -8.08 12.00
N LYS A 261 4.71 -8.23 12.76
CA LYS A 261 3.36 -7.86 12.32
C LYS A 261 3.22 -6.36 12.04
N LYS A 262 4.01 -5.51 12.72
CA LYS A 262 4.01 -4.07 12.47
C LYS A 262 4.60 -3.76 11.10
N ARG A 263 5.75 -4.35 10.75
CA ARG A 263 6.33 -4.20 9.41
C ARG A 263 5.43 -4.77 8.32
N ILE A 264 4.87 -5.97 8.53
CA ILE A 264 3.93 -6.56 7.56
C ILE A 264 2.71 -5.64 7.36
N SER A 265 2.09 -5.15 8.44
CA SER A 265 0.98 -4.19 8.36
C SER A 265 1.38 -2.89 7.67
N HIS A 266 2.59 -2.41 7.94
CA HIS A 266 3.14 -1.21 7.31
C HIS A 266 3.34 -1.41 5.81
N LEU A 267 3.89 -2.55 5.37
CA LEU A 267 4.07 -2.87 3.95
C LEU A 267 2.73 -2.98 3.22
N CYS A 268 1.71 -3.58 3.83
CA CYS A 268 0.37 -3.60 3.25
C CYS A 268 -0.19 -2.18 3.06
N GLN A 269 0.03 -1.27 4.01
CA GLN A 269 -0.40 0.14 3.89
C GLN A 269 0.46 0.92 2.89
N LEU A 270 1.77 0.67 2.90
CA LEU A 270 2.75 1.33 2.05
C LEU A 270 2.45 1.06 0.58
N TYR A 271 2.12 -0.17 0.21
CA TYR A 271 1.83 -0.57 -1.17
C TYR A 271 0.35 -0.68 -1.52
N ASP A 272 -0.56 -0.24 -0.66
CA ASP A 272 -2.01 -0.32 -0.87
C ASP A 272 -2.50 -1.75 -1.21
N ILE A 273 -2.05 -2.74 -0.42
CA ILE A 273 -2.46 -4.14 -0.60
C ILE A 273 -3.88 -4.33 -0.08
N THR A 274 -4.85 -4.30 -1.00
CA THR A 274 -6.29 -4.48 -0.71
C THR A 274 -6.77 -5.93 -0.82
N GLY A 275 -6.02 -6.78 -1.53
CA GLY A 275 -6.34 -8.19 -1.76
C GLY A 275 -5.09 -9.07 -1.78
N ILE A 276 -5.27 -10.37 -1.58
CA ILE A 276 -4.21 -11.38 -1.69
C ILE A 276 -4.70 -12.59 -2.49
N PRO A 277 -3.82 -13.31 -3.22
CA PRO A 277 -2.39 -13.03 -3.41
C PRO A 277 -2.13 -11.70 -4.14
N SER A 278 -1.00 -11.05 -3.86
CA SER A 278 -0.56 -9.82 -4.52
C SER A 278 0.95 -9.81 -4.71
N VAL A 279 1.43 -9.17 -5.77
CA VAL A 279 2.88 -9.01 -6.05
C VAL A 279 3.21 -7.56 -6.34
N VAL A 280 4.19 -7.04 -5.59
CA VAL A 280 4.81 -5.73 -5.82
C VAL A 280 6.26 -5.97 -6.25
N LEU A 281 6.65 -5.41 -7.39
CA LEU A 281 8.02 -5.45 -7.89
C LEU A 281 8.77 -4.19 -7.46
N VAL A 282 9.92 -4.39 -6.83
CA VAL A 282 10.80 -3.31 -6.35
C VAL A 282 12.24 -3.53 -6.78
N ASN A 283 12.97 -2.45 -7.02
CA ASN A 283 14.40 -2.47 -7.27
C ASN A 283 15.18 -2.66 -5.96
N SER A 284 16.48 -2.97 -6.05
CA SER A 284 17.37 -3.12 -4.88
C SER A 284 17.53 -1.83 -4.05
N ASP A 285 17.26 -0.66 -4.62
CA ASP A 285 17.22 0.61 -3.89
C ASP A 285 15.88 0.81 -3.13
N GLY A 286 14.89 -0.06 -3.35
CA GLY A 286 13.54 0.02 -2.78
C GLY A 286 12.53 0.80 -3.63
N SER A 287 12.91 1.32 -4.80
CA SER A 287 11.95 1.99 -5.70
C SER A 287 10.98 0.99 -6.33
N VAL A 288 9.71 1.37 -6.47
CA VAL A 288 8.67 0.51 -7.03
C VAL A 288 8.74 0.50 -8.56
N ILE A 289 8.81 -0.71 -9.13
CA ILE A 289 8.74 -0.95 -10.57
C ILE A 289 7.29 -1.12 -11.01
N ASN A 290 6.53 -1.94 -10.28
CA ASN A 290 5.13 -2.25 -10.58
C ASN A 290 4.44 -2.76 -9.30
N ASP A 291 3.41 -2.08 -8.81
CA ASP A 291 2.66 -2.47 -7.61
C ASP A 291 1.46 -3.40 -7.88
N ARG A 292 1.27 -3.82 -9.13
CA ARG A 292 0.17 -4.67 -9.61
C ARG A 292 0.67 -5.75 -10.56
N ALA A 293 1.78 -6.38 -10.21
CA ALA A 293 2.48 -7.28 -11.13
C ALA A 293 1.88 -8.69 -11.22
N LEU A 294 1.03 -9.11 -10.28
CA LEU A 294 0.54 -10.50 -10.17
C LEU A 294 0.01 -11.06 -11.51
N TYR A 295 -1.01 -10.41 -12.07
CA TYR A 295 -1.65 -10.88 -13.30
C TYR A 295 -0.75 -10.70 -14.52
N LEU A 296 0.05 -9.62 -14.56
CA LEU A 296 1.02 -9.41 -15.62
C LEU A 296 2.07 -10.54 -15.66
N MET A 297 2.58 -10.94 -14.50
CA MET A 297 3.53 -12.06 -14.39
C MET A 297 2.86 -13.40 -14.71
N ALA A 298 1.61 -13.61 -14.30
CA ALA A 298 0.89 -14.86 -14.54
C ALA A 298 0.61 -15.10 -16.04
N HIS A 299 0.28 -14.04 -16.78
CA HIS A 299 -0.12 -14.10 -18.18
C HIS A 299 1.01 -13.75 -19.16
N LYS A 300 2.02 -12.98 -18.72
CA LYS A 300 3.22 -12.64 -19.51
C LYS A 300 4.51 -12.94 -18.71
N PRO A 301 4.82 -14.21 -18.42
CA PRO A 301 5.93 -14.60 -17.54
C PRO A 301 7.33 -14.29 -18.07
N ASN A 302 7.48 -13.84 -19.32
CA ASN A 302 8.79 -13.56 -19.93
C ASN A 302 9.13 -12.07 -19.98
N ASP A 303 8.19 -11.19 -19.66
CA ASP A 303 8.25 -9.73 -19.83
C ASP A 303 9.07 -9.00 -18.76
N PHE A 304 10.06 -9.68 -18.16
CA PHE A 304 10.97 -9.08 -17.17
C PHE A 304 11.52 -7.72 -17.67
N PRO A 305 11.46 -6.64 -16.87
CA PRO A 305 11.13 -6.58 -15.44
C PRO A 305 9.65 -6.30 -15.12
N TRP A 306 8.72 -6.55 -16.04
CA TRP A 306 7.27 -6.31 -15.92
C TRP A 306 6.93 -4.87 -15.54
N LYS A 307 7.72 -3.91 -16.04
CA LYS A 307 7.44 -2.48 -15.89
C LYS A 307 6.29 -2.08 -16.82
N VAL A 308 5.36 -1.28 -16.31
CA VAL A 308 4.26 -0.70 -17.08
C VAL A 308 4.33 0.81 -16.92
N GLU A 309 4.58 1.51 -18.02
CA GLU A 309 4.71 2.97 -18.04
C GLU A 309 3.33 3.66 -18.11
N SER A 310 2.40 3.06 -18.86
CA SER A 310 1.03 3.49 -19.01
C SER A 310 0.10 2.29 -19.10
N PRO A 311 -1.12 2.33 -18.53
CA PRO A 311 -2.12 1.29 -18.78
C PRO A 311 -2.48 1.11 -20.26
N LEU A 312 -2.27 2.14 -21.11
CA LEU A 312 -2.46 2.00 -22.56
C LEU A 312 -1.42 1.08 -23.21
N ASP A 313 -0.27 0.83 -22.58
CA ASP A 313 0.74 -0.11 -23.05
C ASP A 313 0.25 -1.56 -22.97
N LEU A 314 -0.76 -1.82 -22.13
CA LEU A 314 -1.37 -3.14 -21.95
C LEU A 314 -2.40 -3.48 -23.04
N ILE A 315 -2.81 -2.50 -23.84
CA ILE A 315 -3.67 -2.71 -25.01
C ILE A 315 -2.86 -3.43 -26.09
N PRO A 316 -3.38 -4.51 -26.69
CA PRO A 316 -2.66 -5.24 -27.74
C PRO A 316 -2.47 -4.40 -29.00
N GLU A 317 -1.45 -4.75 -29.80
CA GLU A 317 -1.11 -4.07 -31.05
C GLU A 317 -2.23 -4.17 -32.11
N THR A 318 -3.06 -5.22 -32.03
CA THR A 318 -4.20 -5.40 -32.93
C THR A 318 -5.51 -5.36 -32.17
N LEU A 319 -6.39 -4.46 -32.59
CA LEU A 319 -7.77 -4.32 -32.15
C LEU A 319 -8.73 -4.83 -33.22
N VAL A 320 -10.03 -4.91 -32.89
CA VAL A 320 -11.11 -5.19 -33.86
C VAL A 320 -12.16 -4.09 -33.81
N ASN A 321 -12.81 -3.81 -34.93
CA ASN A 321 -13.97 -2.90 -34.98
C ASN A 321 -15.30 -3.67 -34.93
N GLY A 322 -16.43 -2.96 -34.99
CA GLY A 322 -17.78 -3.54 -35.02
C GLY A 322 -18.06 -4.60 -36.10
N ASN A 323 -17.23 -4.69 -37.15
CA ASN A 323 -17.33 -5.69 -38.21
C ASN A 323 -16.29 -6.81 -38.07
N ASN A 324 -15.67 -6.96 -36.89
CA ASN A 324 -14.56 -7.89 -36.61
C ASN A 324 -13.34 -7.71 -37.54
N LYS A 325 -13.17 -6.54 -38.15
CA LYS A 325 -11.99 -6.22 -38.95
C LYS A 325 -10.87 -5.77 -38.02
N ARG A 326 -9.66 -6.31 -38.24
CA ARG A 326 -8.45 -5.93 -37.51
C ARG A 326 -8.09 -4.46 -37.79
N VAL A 327 -7.76 -3.73 -36.72
CA VAL A 327 -7.33 -2.33 -36.72
C VAL A 327 -6.05 -2.24 -35.89
N ASP A 328 -5.07 -1.50 -36.40
CA ASP A 328 -3.79 -1.30 -35.69
C ASP A 328 -3.96 -0.33 -34.51
N LYS A 329 -3.28 -0.61 -33.39
CA LYS A 329 -3.26 0.24 -32.18
C LYS A 329 -2.79 1.66 -32.46
N ASP A 330 -1.98 1.89 -33.49
CA ASP A 330 -1.53 3.22 -33.90
C ASP A 330 -2.68 4.17 -34.26
N SER A 331 -3.86 3.64 -34.60
CA SER A 331 -5.08 4.42 -34.81
C SER A 331 -5.55 5.22 -33.59
N LEU A 332 -4.99 4.94 -32.40
CA LEU A 332 -5.26 5.64 -31.14
C LEU A 332 -4.33 6.84 -30.89
N LYS A 333 -3.23 6.98 -31.66
CA LYS A 333 -2.23 8.05 -31.43
C LYS A 333 -2.88 9.43 -31.50
N GLY A 334 -2.63 10.26 -30.49
CA GLY A 334 -3.15 11.63 -30.42
C GLY A 334 -4.64 11.75 -30.05
N LYS A 335 -5.30 10.65 -29.66
CA LYS A 335 -6.69 10.63 -29.23
C LYS A 335 -6.81 10.45 -27.71
N ILE A 336 -7.90 10.97 -27.17
CA ILE A 336 -8.38 10.55 -25.85
C ILE A 336 -8.96 9.14 -26.01
N VAL A 337 -8.64 8.25 -25.06
CA VAL A 337 -9.05 6.84 -25.11
C VAL A 337 -9.93 6.52 -23.92
N GLY A 338 -11.10 5.91 -24.17
CA GLY A 338 -11.95 5.34 -23.13
C GLY A 338 -11.91 3.82 -23.14
N LEU A 339 -11.37 3.19 -22.10
CA LEU A 339 -11.46 1.74 -21.92
C LEU A 339 -12.80 1.38 -21.27
N TYR A 340 -13.70 0.80 -22.05
CA TYR A 340 -15.04 0.41 -21.61
C TYR A 340 -15.09 -1.08 -21.27
N PHE A 341 -15.27 -1.40 -19.99
CA PHE A 341 -15.43 -2.77 -19.50
C PHE A 341 -16.91 -3.11 -19.36
N GLY A 342 -17.36 -4.15 -20.09
CA GLY A 342 -18.75 -4.57 -20.08
C GLY A 342 -18.97 -6.00 -20.55
N ALA A 343 -20.24 -6.44 -20.48
CA ALA A 343 -20.72 -7.69 -21.03
C ALA A 343 -22.22 -7.58 -21.39
N GLY A 344 -22.64 -8.17 -22.50
CA GLY A 344 -24.01 -8.06 -23.04
C GLY A 344 -25.07 -8.76 -22.19
N TRP A 345 -24.66 -9.68 -21.31
CA TRP A 345 -25.56 -10.36 -20.36
C TRP A 345 -25.92 -9.51 -19.13
N ILE A 346 -25.29 -8.34 -18.95
CA ILE A 346 -25.57 -7.42 -17.85
C ILE A 346 -26.65 -6.42 -18.27
N LYS A 347 -27.81 -6.42 -17.60
CA LYS A 347 -28.93 -5.53 -17.96
C LYS A 347 -28.56 -4.05 -17.94
N SER A 348 -27.82 -3.60 -16.91
CA SER A 348 -27.41 -2.19 -16.78
C SER A 348 -26.46 -1.72 -17.89
N ASN A 349 -25.85 -2.62 -18.66
CA ASN A 349 -25.00 -2.23 -19.79
C ASN A 349 -25.82 -1.63 -20.92
N LYS A 350 -27.05 -2.09 -21.16
CA LYS A 350 -27.91 -1.54 -22.22
C LYS A 350 -28.22 -0.07 -21.98
N ASP A 351 -28.72 0.24 -20.78
CA ASP A 351 -29.04 1.61 -20.38
C ASP A 351 -27.81 2.53 -20.35
N PHE A 352 -26.62 1.97 -20.09
CA PHE A 352 -25.37 2.70 -20.10
C PHE A 352 -24.85 2.95 -21.53
N ASN A 353 -24.96 1.96 -22.43
CA ASN A 353 -24.50 2.06 -23.81
C ASN A 353 -25.18 3.21 -24.56
N GLU A 354 -26.50 3.38 -24.40
CA GLU A 354 -27.24 4.50 -25.00
C GLU A 354 -26.67 5.86 -24.57
N LYS A 355 -26.44 6.04 -23.26
CA LYS A 355 -25.83 7.26 -22.71
C LYS A 355 -24.40 7.45 -23.17
N LEU A 356 -23.65 6.35 -23.28
CA LEU A 356 -22.26 6.37 -23.72
C LEU A 356 -22.14 6.76 -25.20
N GLN A 357 -23.10 6.38 -26.05
CA GLN A 357 -23.15 6.84 -27.44
C GLN A 357 -23.39 8.36 -27.55
N GLU A 358 -24.34 8.90 -26.77
CA GLU A 358 -24.57 10.35 -26.69
C GLU A 358 -23.29 11.08 -26.21
N TYR A 359 -22.66 10.56 -25.16
CA TYR A 359 -21.41 11.08 -24.62
C TYR A 359 -20.27 11.05 -25.64
N TYR A 360 -20.09 9.92 -26.33
CA TYR A 360 -19.07 9.72 -27.35
C TYR A 360 -19.19 10.74 -28.47
N LYS A 361 -20.42 11.01 -28.93
CA LYS A 361 -20.68 12.04 -29.93
C LYS A 361 -20.31 13.44 -29.40
N ALA A 362 -20.76 13.79 -28.19
CA ALA A 362 -20.48 15.09 -27.59
C ALA A 362 -18.98 15.34 -27.36
N VAL A 363 -18.23 14.34 -26.91
CA VAL A 363 -16.77 14.46 -26.75
C VAL A 363 -16.10 14.63 -28.11
N ASN A 364 -16.49 13.87 -29.13
CA ASN A 364 -15.94 13.99 -30.48
C ASN A 364 -16.20 15.36 -31.12
N GLU A 365 -17.38 15.96 -30.91
CA GLU A 365 -17.69 17.33 -31.36
C GLU A 365 -16.75 18.37 -30.73
N LYS A 366 -16.35 18.18 -29.46
CA LYS A 366 -15.46 19.11 -28.73
C LYS A 366 -13.97 18.90 -29.04
N THR A 367 -13.62 17.72 -29.54
CA THR A 367 -12.24 17.25 -29.72
C THR A 367 -11.84 17.12 -31.18
N ASP A 368 -12.68 17.58 -32.11
CA ASP A 368 -12.47 17.47 -33.56
C ASP A 368 -12.27 16.01 -34.00
N GLY A 369 -13.06 15.09 -33.42
CA GLY A 369 -13.01 13.64 -33.72
C GLY A 369 -11.87 12.86 -33.04
N LYS A 370 -11.22 13.44 -32.02
CA LYS A 370 -10.06 12.84 -31.33
C LYS A 370 -10.44 12.10 -30.05
N PHE A 371 -11.54 11.36 -30.06
CA PHE A 371 -11.96 10.48 -28.97
C PHE A 371 -12.31 9.10 -29.49
N GLU A 372 -11.75 8.05 -28.88
CA GLU A 372 -12.00 6.65 -29.23
C GLU A 372 -12.39 5.83 -27.99
N ILE A 373 -13.32 4.89 -28.17
CA ILE A 373 -13.68 3.92 -27.14
C ILE A 373 -13.15 2.55 -27.54
N ILE A 374 -12.56 1.84 -26.58
CA ILE A 374 -12.11 0.47 -26.72
C ILE A 374 -12.88 -0.40 -25.74
N TYR A 375 -13.73 -1.27 -26.29
CA TYR A 375 -14.49 -2.23 -25.52
C TYR A 375 -13.61 -3.40 -25.07
N VAL A 376 -13.64 -3.69 -23.77
CA VAL A 376 -12.96 -4.82 -23.13
C VAL A 376 -14.03 -5.77 -22.62
N SER A 377 -14.31 -6.79 -23.44
CA SER A 377 -15.41 -7.72 -23.21
C SER A 377 -15.18 -8.68 -22.04
N ASN A 378 -16.22 -8.83 -21.24
CA ASN A 378 -16.40 -9.85 -20.20
C ASN A 378 -17.54 -10.83 -20.58
N ASP A 379 -17.83 -10.95 -21.88
CA ASP A 379 -18.79 -11.92 -22.42
C ASP A 379 -18.27 -13.35 -22.26
N LYS A 380 -19.17 -14.34 -22.26
CA LYS A 380 -18.79 -15.73 -21.93
C LYS A 380 -18.19 -16.50 -23.09
N ASN A 381 -18.46 -16.05 -24.32
CA ASN A 381 -18.01 -16.71 -25.55
C ASN A 381 -17.95 -15.71 -26.72
N GLN A 382 -17.30 -16.13 -27.81
CA GLN A 382 -17.13 -15.34 -29.03
C GLN A 382 -18.46 -14.86 -29.62
N ASN A 383 -19.49 -15.72 -29.61
CA ASN A 383 -20.79 -15.38 -30.21
C ASN A 383 -21.50 -14.26 -29.42
N GLU A 384 -21.44 -14.29 -28.09
CA GLU A 384 -21.97 -13.22 -27.23
C GLU A 384 -21.22 -11.90 -27.46
N PHE A 385 -19.90 -11.96 -27.57
CA PHE A 385 -19.06 -10.80 -27.90
C PHE A 385 -19.42 -10.20 -29.27
N ASP A 386 -19.47 -11.03 -30.31
CA ASP A 386 -19.78 -10.59 -31.68
C ASP A 386 -21.17 -9.96 -31.75
N LYS A 387 -22.15 -10.57 -31.05
CA LYS A 387 -23.50 -10.03 -30.95
C LYS A 387 -23.52 -8.68 -30.25
N GLU A 388 -22.81 -8.52 -29.13
CA GLU A 388 -22.75 -7.24 -28.39
C GLU A 388 -22.05 -6.15 -29.22
N MET A 389 -20.99 -6.52 -29.94
CA MET A 389 -20.29 -5.62 -30.86
C MET A 389 -21.20 -5.14 -32.00
N TYR A 390 -21.98 -6.05 -32.60
CA TYR A 390 -22.88 -5.71 -33.69
C TYR A 390 -24.08 -4.86 -33.23
N ASP A 391 -24.72 -5.26 -32.13
CA ASP A 391 -25.97 -4.63 -31.67
C ASP A 391 -25.75 -3.26 -31.03
N ASN A 392 -24.69 -3.10 -30.23
CA ASN A 392 -24.56 -1.94 -29.33
C ASN A 392 -23.26 -1.14 -29.52
N ASN A 393 -22.17 -1.78 -29.95
CA ASN A 393 -20.82 -1.20 -29.93
C ASN A 393 -20.20 -1.07 -31.34
N SER A 394 -21.02 -1.01 -32.38
CA SER A 394 -20.56 -1.09 -33.79
C SER A 394 -19.68 0.09 -34.22
N ASN A 395 -19.75 1.22 -33.50
CA ASN A 395 -18.97 2.42 -33.74
C ASN A 395 -17.60 2.44 -33.03
N TRP A 396 -17.29 1.43 -32.21
CA TRP A 396 -16.11 1.42 -31.35
C TRP A 396 -15.12 0.33 -31.74
N LEU A 397 -13.91 0.45 -31.22
CA LEU A 397 -12.92 -0.61 -31.26
C LEU A 397 -13.10 -1.54 -30.06
N ALA A 398 -12.49 -2.72 -30.12
CA ALA A 398 -12.46 -3.67 -29.02
C ALA A 398 -11.14 -4.44 -28.97
N VAL A 399 -10.79 -4.87 -27.76
CA VAL A 399 -9.76 -5.89 -27.57
C VAL A 399 -10.29 -7.21 -28.15
N PRO A 400 -9.52 -7.92 -29.00
CA PRO A 400 -9.95 -9.19 -29.57
C PRO A 400 -10.37 -10.19 -28.49
N TYR A 401 -11.47 -10.92 -28.72
CA TYR A 401 -12.01 -11.87 -27.74
C TYR A 401 -11.12 -13.11 -27.55
N ASP A 402 -10.28 -13.46 -28.52
CA ASP A 402 -9.27 -14.50 -28.40
C ASP A 402 -8.07 -14.08 -27.52
N ASP A 403 -7.79 -12.77 -27.38
CA ASP A 403 -6.74 -12.24 -26.50
C ASP A 403 -7.22 -12.14 -25.04
N ALA A 404 -7.47 -13.30 -24.42
CA ALA A 404 -7.95 -13.39 -23.05
C ALA A 404 -6.97 -12.78 -22.03
N ASP A 405 -5.68 -12.90 -22.29
CA ASP A 405 -4.62 -12.41 -21.42
C ASP A 405 -4.66 -10.87 -21.33
N ALA A 406 -4.75 -10.16 -22.45
CA ALA A 406 -4.85 -8.71 -22.45
C ALA A 406 -6.10 -8.22 -21.71
N ARG A 407 -7.25 -8.88 -21.91
CA ARG A 407 -8.51 -8.50 -21.22
C ARG A 407 -8.41 -8.68 -19.71
N ILE A 408 -7.89 -9.81 -19.25
CA ILE A 408 -7.70 -10.09 -17.82
C ILE A 408 -6.70 -9.09 -17.22
N ILE A 409 -5.55 -8.89 -17.88
CA ILE A 409 -4.53 -7.96 -17.40
C ILE A 409 -5.11 -6.55 -17.28
N LEU A 410 -5.77 -6.02 -18.32
CA LEU A 410 -6.35 -4.67 -18.31
C LEU A 410 -7.35 -4.48 -17.17
N GLN A 411 -8.28 -5.42 -17.00
CA GLN A 411 -9.32 -5.35 -15.98
C GLN A 411 -8.73 -5.35 -14.56
N GLN A 412 -7.78 -6.25 -14.29
CA GLN A 412 -7.18 -6.38 -12.96
C GLN A 412 -6.21 -5.22 -12.66
N TYR A 413 -5.41 -4.80 -13.64
CA TYR A 413 -4.43 -3.72 -13.48
C TYR A 413 -5.09 -2.36 -13.20
N LEU A 414 -6.25 -2.12 -13.83
CA LEU A 414 -7.08 -0.93 -13.63
C LEU A 414 -8.06 -1.05 -12.45
N LYS A 415 -8.01 -2.15 -11.68
CA LYS A 415 -8.86 -2.40 -10.50
C LYS A 415 -10.36 -2.29 -10.81
N VAL A 416 -10.79 -2.74 -12.00
CA VAL A 416 -12.20 -2.70 -12.41
C VAL A 416 -13.00 -3.74 -11.62
N ALA A 417 -13.68 -3.28 -10.58
CA ALA A 417 -14.44 -4.14 -9.66
C ALA A 417 -15.90 -4.37 -10.07
N VAL A 418 -16.50 -3.42 -10.79
CA VAL A 418 -17.93 -3.42 -11.15
C VAL A 418 -18.08 -3.06 -12.62
N MET A 419 -19.05 -3.68 -13.30
CA MET A 419 -19.43 -3.38 -14.68
C MET A 419 -20.87 -2.84 -14.75
N PRO A 420 -21.19 -1.93 -15.69
CA PRO A 420 -20.28 -1.31 -16.63
C PRO A 420 -19.30 -0.35 -15.93
N SER A 421 -18.09 -0.22 -16.49
CA SER A 421 -17.05 0.73 -16.03
C SER A 421 -16.33 1.32 -17.24
N LEU A 422 -15.96 2.59 -17.14
CA LEU A 422 -15.26 3.33 -18.18
C LEU A 422 -14.08 4.07 -17.55
N VAL A 423 -12.87 3.82 -18.02
CA VAL A 423 -11.67 4.56 -17.61
C VAL A 423 -11.22 5.45 -18.76
N LEU A 424 -11.06 6.75 -18.51
CA LEU A 424 -10.67 7.73 -19.53
C LEU A 424 -9.18 8.07 -19.41
N PHE A 425 -8.51 8.14 -20.56
CA PHE A 425 -7.10 8.46 -20.69
C PHE A 425 -6.88 9.60 -21.66
N ASP A 426 -5.90 10.45 -21.37
CA ASP A 426 -5.41 11.44 -22.32
C ASP A 426 -4.50 10.77 -23.39
N PRO A 427 -4.14 11.49 -24.48
CA PRO A 427 -3.28 10.93 -25.52
C PRO A 427 -1.89 10.48 -25.06
N SER A 428 -1.42 10.97 -23.92
CA SER A 428 -0.12 10.61 -23.33
C SER A 428 -0.23 9.39 -22.41
N GLY A 429 -1.44 8.85 -22.20
CA GLY A 429 -1.70 7.70 -21.35
C GLY A 429 -1.91 8.01 -19.86
N ASN A 430 -2.06 9.29 -19.49
CA ASN A 430 -2.42 9.64 -18.12
C ASN A 430 -3.92 9.38 -17.91
N VAL A 431 -4.28 8.88 -16.73
CA VAL A 431 -5.69 8.67 -16.37
C VAL A 431 -6.36 10.02 -16.13
N ILE A 432 -7.33 10.38 -16.97
CA ILE A 432 -8.21 11.54 -16.76
C ILE A 432 -9.16 11.25 -15.59
N THR A 433 -9.80 10.07 -15.62
CA THR A 433 -10.65 9.58 -14.52
C THR A 433 -10.81 8.06 -14.61
N PRO A 434 -10.67 7.32 -13.49
CA PRO A 434 -11.06 5.91 -13.41
C PRO A 434 -12.58 5.70 -13.35
N ASP A 435 -13.35 6.75 -13.06
CA ASP A 435 -14.80 6.72 -12.85
C ASP A 435 -15.57 7.38 -14.02
N GLY A 436 -15.13 7.16 -15.26
CA GLY A 436 -15.76 7.72 -16.46
C GLY A 436 -17.25 7.43 -16.59
N ARG A 437 -17.73 6.32 -16.02
CA ARG A 437 -19.17 6.00 -15.92
C ARG A 437 -19.96 7.09 -15.20
N PHE A 438 -19.42 7.64 -14.10
CA PHE A 438 -20.08 8.70 -13.35
C PHE A 438 -20.32 9.93 -14.24
N TYR A 439 -19.30 10.33 -15.01
CA TYR A 439 -19.40 11.49 -15.91
C TYR A 439 -20.39 11.27 -17.06
N VAL A 440 -20.42 10.06 -17.63
CA VAL A 440 -21.39 9.69 -18.67
C VAL A 440 -22.82 9.75 -18.14
N GLU A 441 -23.05 9.24 -16.92
CA GLU A 441 -24.39 9.23 -16.31
C GLU A 441 -24.84 10.62 -15.85
N ALA A 442 -23.93 11.43 -15.32
CA ALA A 442 -24.22 12.76 -14.77
C ALA A 442 -24.34 13.86 -15.85
N ASP A 443 -23.53 13.80 -16.91
CA ASP A 443 -23.46 14.84 -17.94
C ASP A 443 -23.16 14.26 -19.33
N ARG A 444 -24.21 13.85 -20.02
CA ARG A 444 -24.13 13.29 -21.39
C ARG A 444 -23.59 14.27 -22.42
N GLY A 445 -23.66 15.57 -22.14
CA GLY A 445 -23.13 16.63 -23.00
C GLY A 445 -21.62 16.87 -22.84
N ALA A 446 -20.95 16.10 -21.98
CA ALA A 446 -19.50 16.14 -21.80
C ALA A 446 -18.96 17.54 -21.48
N ASN A 447 -19.66 18.32 -20.64
CA ASN A 447 -19.31 19.66 -20.19
C ASN A 447 -18.50 19.67 -18.88
N ALA A 448 -18.64 18.63 -18.06
CA ALA A 448 -17.99 18.54 -16.75
C ALA A 448 -16.45 18.46 -16.82
N LEU A 449 -15.91 17.85 -17.88
CA LEU A 449 -14.47 17.69 -18.09
C LEU A 449 -13.99 18.53 -19.28
N PRO A 450 -12.83 19.22 -19.17
CA PRO A 450 -12.31 20.08 -20.23
C PRO A 450 -11.55 19.28 -21.30
N TYR A 451 -12.26 18.46 -22.07
CA TYR A 451 -11.67 17.50 -23.02
C TYR A 451 -10.60 18.07 -23.96
N ARG A 452 -10.85 19.26 -24.52
CA ARG A 452 -9.89 19.92 -25.43
C ARG A 452 -8.55 20.25 -24.76
N SER A 453 -8.56 20.49 -23.44
CA SER A 453 -7.32 20.79 -22.70
C SER A 453 -6.39 19.57 -22.61
N TYR A 454 -6.94 18.35 -22.52
CA TYR A 454 -6.14 17.12 -22.45
C TYR A 454 -5.44 16.78 -23.76
N LEU A 455 -5.97 17.23 -24.91
CA LEU A 455 -5.31 17.04 -26.22
C LEU A 455 -4.05 17.89 -26.41
N ASN A 456 -3.98 19.03 -25.72
CA ASN A 456 -2.90 19.99 -25.86
C ASN A 456 -1.76 19.76 -24.85
N LYS A 457 -1.93 18.80 -23.93
CA LYS A 457 -0.88 18.41 -22.98
C LYS A 457 0.16 17.55 -23.73
N ALA A 458 1.36 18.08 -23.88
CA ALA A 458 2.47 17.34 -24.48
C ALA A 458 3.18 16.50 -23.40
N GLY A 459 3.38 15.20 -23.66
CA GLY A 459 4.09 14.31 -22.75
C GLY A 459 3.29 13.88 -21.52
N LYS A 460 3.95 13.14 -20.61
CA LYS A 460 3.36 12.75 -19.33
C LYS A 460 3.20 13.99 -18.44
N ASN A 461 1.96 14.31 -18.08
CA ASN A 461 1.67 15.40 -17.16
C ASN A 461 1.59 14.85 -15.74
N TYR A 462 2.53 15.25 -14.89
CA TYR A 462 2.62 14.74 -13.52
C TYR A 462 1.92 15.63 -12.49
N VAL A 463 1.59 16.87 -12.87
CA VAL A 463 0.94 17.86 -12.00
C VAL A 463 -0.36 18.35 -12.64
N GLU A 464 -1.45 18.29 -11.90
CA GLU A 464 -2.76 18.78 -12.36
C GLU A 464 -3.19 20.03 -11.58
N ASP A 465 -3.90 20.94 -12.24
CA ASP A 465 -4.48 22.10 -11.54
C ASP A 465 -5.78 21.70 -10.85
N ILE A 466 -5.94 22.08 -9.59
CA ILE A 466 -7.16 21.87 -8.80
C ILE A 466 -8.39 22.46 -9.51
N ALA A 467 -8.22 23.61 -10.17
CA ALA A 467 -9.29 24.25 -10.93
C ALA A 467 -9.73 23.44 -12.16
N VAL A 468 -8.92 22.51 -12.64
CA VAL A 468 -9.18 21.68 -13.82
C VAL A 468 -9.87 20.38 -13.43
N ASN A 469 -9.27 19.57 -12.56
CA ASN A 469 -9.79 18.26 -12.16
C ASN A 469 -9.36 17.91 -10.73
N VAL A 470 -10.23 17.30 -9.94
CA VAL A 470 -9.95 16.84 -8.55
C VAL A 470 -10.36 15.38 -8.31
N ASP A 471 -10.73 14.67 -9.37
CA ASP A 471 -11.28 13.30 -9.31
C ASP A 471 -10.36 12.31 -8.59
N ALA A 472 -9.05 12.45 -8.80
CA ALA A 472 -8.04 11.61 -8.14
C ALA A 472 -8.13 11.60 -6.61
N PHE A 473 -8.69 12.65 -5.99
CA PHE A 473 -8.77 12.78 -4.54
C PHE A 473 -9.63 11.68 -3.92
N ALA A 474 -10.56 11.09 -4.69
CA ALA A 474 -11.42 9.99 -4.26
C ALA A 474 -10.72 8.62 -4.28
N HIS A 475 -9.57 8.50 -4.93
CA HIS A 475 -8.94 7.20 -5.23
C HIS A 475 -7.60 6.99 -4.57
N GLU A 476 -6.83 8.07 -4.35
CA GLU A 476 -5.47 7.99 -3.84
C GLU A 476 -5.10 9.23 -3.02
N PRO A 477 -4.12 9.12 -2.10
CA PRO A 477 -3.56 10.29 -1.46
C PRO A 477 -2.88 11.20 -2.49
N VAL A 478 -3.08 12.50 -2.34
CA VAL A 478 -2.58 13.51 -3.27
C VAL A 478 -1.68 14.51 -2.57
N VAL A 479 -0.59 14.91 -3.23
CA VAL A 479 0.24 16.04 -2.83
C VAL A 479 -0.38 17.29 -3.42
N ILE A 480 -0.63 18.30 -2.59
CA ILE A 480 -1.22 19.57 -3.04
C ILE A 480 -0.29 20.71 -2.66
N VAL A 481 0.08 21.54 -3.63
CA VAL A 481 0.74 22.82 -3.41
C VAL A 481 -0.24 23.95 -3.68
N PHE A 482 -0.55 24.74 -2.66
CA PHE A 482 -1.38 25.93 -2.81
C PHE A 482 -0.51 27.13 -3.17
N ALA A 483 -0.64 27.66 -4.39
CA ALA A 483 0.14 28.78 -4.91
C ALA A 483 -0.73 29.90 -5.52
N ASP A 484 -2.04 29.92 -5.26
CA ASP A 484 -3.02 30.86 -5.81
C ASP A 484 -2.93 32.29 -5.25
N ASP A 485 -2.23 32.49 -4.12
CA ASP A 485 -1.94 33.80 -3.51
C ASP A 485 -0.48 34.23 -3.69
N VAL A 486 0.29 33.49 -4.50
CA VAL A 486 1.73 33.72 -4.72
C VAL A 486 1.93 34.59 -5.97
N LYS A 487 3.03 35.34 -6.04
CA LYS A 487 3.36 36.14 -7.22
C LYS A 487 3.54 35.22 -8.44
N PRO A 488 3.18 35.65 -9.66
CA PRO A 488 3.28 34.80 -10.86
C PRO A 488 4.68 34.22 -11.13
N GLU A 489 5.74 34.99 -10.87
CA GLU A 489 7.13 34.55 -11.03
C GLU A 489 7.47 33.39 -10.06
N ASP A 490 7.15 33.57 -8.79
CA ASP A 490 7.36 32.56 -7.75
C ASP A 490 6.46 31.33 -7.97
N GLN A 491 5.25 31.54 -8.49
CA GLN A 491 4.30 30.49 -8.81
C GLN A 491 4.81 29.57 -9.94
N GLN A 492 5.38 30.14 -11.00
CA GLN A 492 5.97 29.38 -12.08
C GLN A 492 7.19 28.57 -11.61
N ALA A 493 8.03 29.17 -10.74
CA ALA A 493 9.15 28.46 -10.14
C ALA A 493 8.68 27.26 -9.29
N VAL A 494 7.70 27.47 -8.41
CA VAL A 494 7.12 26.41 -7.56
C VAL A 494 6.45 25.31 -8.40
N GLU A 495 5.80 25.67 -9.51
CA GLU A 495 5.26 24.67 -10.44
C GLU A 495 6.36 23.82 -11.08
N GLY A 496 7.50 24.41 -11.45
CA GLY A 496 8.66 23.68 -11.95
C GLY A 496 9.18 22.67 -10.92
N GLU A 497 9.45 23.13 -9.70
CA GLU A 497 9.90 22.29 -8.58
C GLU A 497 8.93 21.14 -8.27
N LEU A 498 7.62 21.42 -8.31
CA LEU A 498 6.58 20.42 -8.10
C LEU A 498 6.55 19.37 -9.22
N ASN A 499 6.71 19.80 -10.48
CA ASN A 499 6.79 18.88 -11.61
C ASN A 499 8.03 17.97 -11.49
N GLU A 500 9.19 18.52 -11.13
CA GLU A 500 10.40 17.73 -10.92
C GLU A 500 10.24 16.75 -9.75
N ALA A 501 9.58 17.15 -8.66
CA ALA A 501 9.24 16.26 -7.56
C ALA A 501 8.29 15.13 -8.01
N ALA A 502 7.30 15.45 -8.83
CA ALA A 502 6.33 14.48 -9.33
C ALA A 502 6.96 13.47 -10.32
N VAL A 503 7.87 13.93 -11.18
CA VAL A 503 8.67 13.06 -12.07
C VAL A 503 9.58 12.16 -11.24
N ASN A 504 10.29 12.70 -10.25
CA ASN A 504 11.14 11.91 -9.36
C ASN A 504 10.32 10.85 -8.61
N HIS A 505 9.17 11.25 -8.06
CA HIS A 505 8.23 10.35 -7.40
C HIS A 505 7.77 9.22 -8.32
N SER A 506 7.38 9.52 -9.56
CA SER A 506 6.97 8.50 -10.52
C SER A 506 8.05 7.45 -10.80
N ASN A 507 9.33 7.84 -10.74
CA ASN A 507 10.45 6.98 -11.08
C ASN A 507 11.07 6.25 -9.87
N TYR A 508 11.03 6.86 -8.68
CA TYR A 508 11.82 6.43 -7.52
C TYR A 508 11.02 6.25 -6.23
N ARG A 509 9.69 6.39 -6.25
CA ARG A 509 8.82 6.20 -5.07
C ARG A 509 9.09 4.87 -4.36
N LYS A 510 9.02 4.90 -3.03
CA LYS A 510 9.19 3.72 -2.15
C LYS A 510 7.85 3.09 -1.71
N GLY A 511 6.73 3.72 -2.02
CA GLY A 511 5.39 3.25 -1.64
C GLY A 511 4.36 3.52 -2.73
N LYS A 512 3.08 3.50 -2.34
CA LYS A 512 1.91 3.73 -3.21
C LYS A 512 2.05 5.02 -4.02
N GLN A 513 1.46 5.03 -5.21
CA GLN A 513 1.46 6.23 -6.05
C GLN A 513 0.72 7.39 -5.35
N LEU A 514 1.25 8.60 -5.50
CA LEU A 514 0.62 9.86 -5.10
C LEU A 514 0.54 10.71 -6.36
N LYS A 515 -0.58 11.40 -6.57
CA LYS A 515 -0.70 12.40 -7.62
C LYS A 515 -0.43 13.79 -7.08
N PHE A 516 0.10 14.66 -7.93
CA PHE A 516 0.51 16.00 -7.56
C PHE A 516 -0.44 17.02 -8.15
N PHE A 517 -0.81 18.00 -7.33
CA PHE A 517 -1.74 19.05 -7.68
C PHE A 517 -1.20 20.40 -7.28
N ILE A 518 -1.53 21.40 -8.08
CA ILE A 518 -1.23 22.80 -7.79
C ILE A 518 -2.51 23.63 -7.83
N SER A 519 -2.66 24.55 -6.90
CA SER A 519 -3.65 25.62 -7.01
C SER A 519 -3.01 26.82 -7.65
N LYS A 520 -3.46 27.21 -8.84
CA LYS A 520 -2.89 28.36 -9.56
C LYS A 520 -3.72 29.62 -9.50
N ALA A 521 -5.03 29.49 -9.34
CA ALA A 521 -5.96 30.59 -9.38
C ALA A 521 -6.94 30.50 -8.21
N ILE A 522 -7.48 31.67 -7.85
CA ILE A 522 -8.55 31.76 -6.88
C ILE A 522 -9.85 31.33 -7.56
N ASP A 523 -10.27 30.11 -7.26
CA ASP A 523 -11.52 29.54 -7.76
C ASP A 523 -12.27 28.79 -6.65
N LYS A 524 -13.58 28.55 -6.86
CA LYS A 524 -14.45 27.91 -5.87
C LYS A 524 -13.95 26.53 -5.43
N ARG A 525 -13.33 25.78 -6.35
CA ARG A 525 -12.81 24.44 -6.10
C ARG A 525 -11.53 24.52 -5.28
N SER A 526 -10.59 25.38 -5.64
CA SER A 526 -9.40 25.68 -4.82
C SER A 526 -9.79 26.10 -3.40
N ASP A 527 -10.76 26.99 -3.25
CA ASP A 527 -11.25 27.44 -1.93
C ASP A 527 -11.83 26.29 -1.09
N ALA A 528 -12.65 25.43 -1.70
CA ALA A 528 -13.21 24.27 -1.02
C ALA A 528 -12.12 23.30 -0.56
N VAL A 529 -11.17 22.98 -1.44
CA VAL A 529 -10.04 22.08 -1.13
C VAL A 529 -9.15 22.69 -0.04
N ARG A 530 -8.88 23.99 -0.10
CA ARG A 530 -8.13 24.73 0.92
C ARG A 530 -8.82 24.69 2.29
N SER A 531 -10.15 24.83 2.33
CA SER A 531 -10.97 24.71 3.54
C SER A 531 -10.92 23.30 4.13
N ILE A 532 -11.16 22.27 3.30
CA ILE A 532 -11.03 20.84 3.64
C ILE A 532 -9.65 20.55 4.25
N CYS A 533 -8.61 21.05 3.60
CA CYS A 533 -7.24 20.90 4.05
C CYS A 533 -6.94 21.70 5.32
N GLY A 534 -7.73 22.72 5.66
CA GLY A 534 -7.54 23.63 6.79
C GLY A 534 -6.36 24.59 6.62
N VAL A 535 -5.99 24.92 5.39
CA VAL A 535 -4.85 25.79 5.06
C VAL A 535 -5.36 27.23 4.91
N LYS A 536 -4.74 28.19 5.60
CA LYS A 536 -5.12 29.62 5.46
C LYS A 536 -4.47 30.23 4.23
N ARG A 537 -5.11 31.26 3.67
CA ARG A 537 -4.53 32.08 2.60
C ARG A 537 -3.32 32.86 3.13
N THR A 538 -2.26 32.89 2.34
CA THR A 538 -0.96 33.45 2.69
C THR A 538 -0.21 33.76 1.40
N ASN A 539 0.61 34.79 1.37
CA ASN A 539 1.43 35.15 0.20
C ASN A 539 2.64 34.20 0.00
N SER A 540 2.59 32.98 0.52
CA SER A 540 3.63 31.97 0.42
C SER A 540 3.03 30.61 0.07
N PRO A 541 3.72 29.78 -0.72
CA PRO A 541 3.22 28.47 -1.10
C PRO A 541 3.15 27.54 0.11
N HIS A 542 2.16 26.64 0.11
CA HIS A 542 1.97 25.64 1.16
C HIS A 542 1.78 24.26 0.55
N ALA A 543 2.55 23.26 1.01
CA ALA A 543 2.41 21.87 0.60
C ALA A 543 1.71 21.04 1.69
N VAL A 544 0.78 20.18 1.28
CA VAL A 544 0.13 19.19 2.14
C VAL A 544 -0.07 17.88 1.39
N ILE A 545 -0.30 16.79 2.11
CA ILE A 545 -0.81 15.54 1.54
C ILE A 545 -2.24 15.35 2.03
N LEU A 546 -3.19 15.25 1.11
CA LEU A 546 -4.59 14.99 1.40
C LEU A 546 -4.90 13.51 1.12
N ASP A 547 -5.41 12.80 2.12
CA ASP A 547 -5.90 11.42 1.98
C ASP A 547 -7.37 11.40 2.43
N LEU A 548 -8.29 11.53 1.47
CA LEU A 548 -9.73 11.54 1.75
C LEU A 548 -10.24 10.17 2.22
N LEU A 549 -9.63 9.09 1.76
CA LEU A 549 -9.97 7.73 2.20
C LEU A 549 -9.65 7.54 3.69
N ALA A 550 -8.53 8.10 4.15
CA ALA A 550 -8.17 8.15 5.56
C ALA A 550 -8.81 9.31 6.33
N GLN A 551 -9.54 10.20 5.65
CA GLN A 551 -10.09 11.47 6.17
C GLN A 551 -9.05 12.33 6.89
N LYS A 552 -7.82 12.38 6.37
CA LYS A 552 -6.68 13.05 7.00
C LYS A 552 -5.94 13.98 6.04
N VAL A 553 -5.41 15.04 6.62
CA VAL A 553 -4.48 15.97 5.98
C VAL A 553 -3.15 15.86 6.70
N TYR A 554 -2.09 15.52 5.97
CA TYR A 554 -0.74 15.41 6.48
C TYR A 554 0.08 16.64 6.07
N TYR A 555 0.94 17.10 6.97
CA TYR A 555 1.75 18.29 6.75
C TYR A 555 3.03 18.25 7.58
N ASN A 556 4.06 18.95 7.11
CA ASN A 556 5.30 19.17 7.83
C ASN A 556 5.31 20.58 8.44
N PRO A 557 5.16 20.75 9.77
CA PRO A 557 5.14 22.08 10.40
C PRO A 557 6.48 22.82 10.36
N LYS A 558 7.57 22.12 10.04
CA LYS A 558 8.92 22.69 9.92
C LYS A 558 9.28 23.08 8.48
N MET A 559 8.40 22.81 7.53
CA MET A 559 8.61 23.15 6.13
C MET A 559 8.52 24.67 5.98
N THR A 560 9.63 25.29 5.57
CA THR A 560 9.75 26.75 5.42
C THR A 560 9.83 27.19 3.96
N LYS A 561 10.22 26.26 3.07
CA LYS A 561 10.27 26.44 1.62
C LYS A 561 9.51 25.30 0.95
N VAL A 562 9.00 25.57 -0.24
CA VAL A 562 8.35 24.57 -1.11
C VAL A 562 9.19 24.47 -2.38
N ASP A 563 10.07 23.48 -2.38
CA ASP A 563 11.01 23.12 -3.44
C ASP A 563 10.99 21.58 -3.63
N GLN A 564 11.66 21.06 -4.65
CA GLN A 564 11.65 19.64 -5.00
C GLN A 564 12.02 18.75 -3.79
N ASP A 565 13.14 19.05 -3.13
CA ASP A 565 13.68 18.25 -2.03
C ASP A 565 12.75 18.22 -0.81
N SER A 566 12.18 19.37 -0.45
CA SER A 566 11.26 19.46 0.68
C SER A 566 9.94 18.73 0.42
N ILE A 567 9.44 18.74 -0.83
CA ILE A 567 8.27 17.96 -1.25
C ILE A 567 8.56 16.46 -1.19
N LEU A 568 9.68 16.00 -1.76
CA LEU A 568 10.07 14.59 -1.73
C LEU A 568 10.30 14.10 -0.29
N SER A 569 10.96 14.90 0.54
CA SER A 569 11.13 14.61 1.98
C SER A 569 9.78 14.50 2.69
N MET A 570 8.79 15.33 2.35
CA MET A 570 7.44 15.22 2.90
C MET A 570 6.77 13.91 2.47
N VAL A 571 6.92 13.49 1.22
CA VAL A 571 6.39 12.20 0.73
C VAL A 571 7.07 11.01 1.41
N ASP A 572 8.37 11.05 1.62
CA ASP A 572 9.10 10.01 2.35
C ASP A 572 8.66 9.92 3.81
N ASP A 573 8.45 11.06 4.48
CA ASP A 573 7.93 11.09 5.84
C ASP A 573 6.47 10.59 5.91
N PHE A 574 5.68 10.81 4.85
CA PHE A 574 4.35 10.23 4.73
C PHE A 574 4.41 8.71 4.65
N TYR A 575 5.27 8.18 3.79
CA TYR A 575 5.49 6.73 3.70
C TYR A 575 5.97 6.14 5.02
N LYS A 576 6.85 6.83 5.75
CA LYS A 576 7.36 6.36 7.06
C LYS A 576 6.36 6.52 8.21
N GLY A 577 5.25 7.24 8.00
CA GLY A 577 4.28 7.55 9.05
C GLY A 577 4.76 8.62 10.06
N ASN A 578 5.73 9.45 9.66
CA ASN A 578 6.36 10.46 10.51
C ASN A 578 5.68 11.84 10.43
N LEU A 579 4.86 12.09 9.41
CA LEU A 579 4.17 13.37 9.25
C LEU A 579 3.12 13.60 10.34
N ARG A 580 2.94 14.88 10.69
CA ARG A 580 1.77 15.28 11.48
C ARG A 580 0.52 15.17 10.61
N SER A 581 -0.56 14.70 11.22
CA SER A 581 -1.86 14.61 10.57
C SER A 581 -2.93 15.37 11.35
N ARG A 582 -3.92 15.91 10.66
CA ARG A 582 -5.17 16.41 11.23
C ARG A 582 -6.37 15.81 10.48
N PRO A 583 -7.55 15.70 11.10
CA PRO A 583 -8.75 15.32 10.37
C PRO A 583 -9.09 16.37 9.31
N VAL A 584 -9.72 15.93 8.22
CA VAL A 584 -10.32 16.82 7.23
C VAL A 584 -11.39 17.69 7.91
N LYS A 585 -11.46 18.97 7.53
CA LYS A 585 -12.54 19.85 7.97
C LYS A 585 -13.76 19.64 7.09
N ILE A 586 -14.87 19.26 7.71
CA ILE A 586 -16.19 19.29 7.09
C ILE A 586 -16.92 20.45 7.78
N GLU A 587 -16.99 21.60 7.12
CA GLU A 587 -17.93 22.65 7.56
C GLU A 587 -19.34 22.14 7.24
N GLY A 588 -20.16 22.00 8.27
CA GLY A 588 -21.50 21.42 8.21
C GLY A 588 -22.59 22.40 7.82
#